data_AF-A0A0M3HHT4-F1
#
_entry.id   AF-A0A0M3HHT4-F1
#
_cell.length_a   1.000
_cell.length_b   1.000
_cell.length_c   1.000
_cell.angle_alpha   90.00
_cell.angle_beta   90.00
_cell.angle_gamma   90.00
#
_symmetry.space_group_name_H-M   'P 1'
#
loop_
_entity.id
_entity.type
_entity.pdbx_description
1 polymer ?
#
loop_
_entity_poly.entity_id
_entity_poly.type
_entity_poly.pdbx_seq_one_letter_code
_entity_poly.pdbx_strand_id
1 'polypeptide(L)' 'MDRYIQLSEQCTQFACDLLEQCRSTEEVIAVLNKEQSSHDENIDVWASKLSLSRLKLAIKYDQKKVC' A
#
# COMPACT_ATOMS: atom_id res chain seq x y z
N MET A 1 -8.44 -14.08 21.23
CA MET A 1 -8.44 -12.76 20.56
C MET A 1 -7.03 -12.26 20.33
N ASP A 2 -6.13 -12.43 21.30
CA ASP A 2 -4.77 -11.86 21.28
C ASP A 2 -3.91 -12.29 20.08
N ARG A 3 -4.00 -13.56 19.64
CA ARG A 3 -3.25 -14.03 18.45
C ARG A 3 -3.59 -13.25 17.18
N TYR A 4 -4.85 -12.90 16.97
CA TYR A 4 -5.27 -12.17 15.76
C TYR A 4 -4.83 -10.71 15.83
N ILE A 5 -4.86 -10.10 17.01
CA ILE A 5 -4.33 -8.74 17.23
C ILE A 5 -2.82 -8.73 16.96
N GLN A 6 -2.07 -9.65 17.57
CA GLN A 6 -0.62 -9.76 17.37
C GLN A 6 -0.25 -10.04 15.90
N LEU A 7 -1.06 -10.84 15.19
CA LEU A 7 -0.86 -11.08 13.77
C LEU A 7 -1.13 -9.82 12.94
N SER A 8 -2.19 -9.07 13.28
CA SER A 8 -2.50 -7.78 12.64
C SER A 8 -1.35 -6.79 12.82
N GLU A 9 -0.81 -6.67 14.04
CA GLU A 9 0.33 -5.80 14.33
C GLU A 9 1.59 -6.21 13.54
N GLN A 10 1.87 -7.52 13.44
CA GLN A 10 2.97 -8.03 12.62
C GLN A 10 2.77 -7.72 11.13
N CYS A 11 1.56 -7.84 10.62
CA CYS A 11 1.24 -7.48 9.24
C CYS A 11 1.43 -5.97 8.99
N THR A 12 0.99 -5.12 9.93
CA THR A 12 1.23 -3.67 9.86
C THR A 12 2.73 -3.35 9.88
N GLN A 13 3.49 -3.98 10.78
CA GLN A 13 4.94 -3.81 10.88
C GLN A 13 5.65 -4.25 9.59
N PHE A 14 5.29 -5.41 9.05
CA PHE A 14 5.84 -5.91 7.79
C PHE A 14 5.62 -4.92 6.63
N ALA A 15 4.44 -4.33 6.54
CA ALA A 15 4.16 -3.32 5.52
C ALA A 15 5.05 -2.07 5.67
N CYS A 16 5.33 -1.65 6.91
CA CYS A 16 6.28 -0.57 7.18
C CYS A 16 7.71 -0.97 6.77
N ASP A 17 8.20 -2.13 7.21
CA ASP A 17 9.55 -2.61 6.91
C ASP A 17 9.77 -2.75 5.40
N LEU A 18 8.76 -3.22 4.67
CA LEU A 18 8.81 -3.32 3.21
C LEU A 18 8.95 -1.95 2.54
N LEU A 19 8.21 -0.94 3.02
CA LEU A 19 8.31 0.43 2.49
C LEU A 19 9.65 1.08 2.84
N GLU A 20 10.22 0.81 4.01
CA GLU A 20 11.54 1.29 4.43
C GLU A 20 12.69 0.75 3.56
N GLN A 21 12.50 -0.42 2.94
CA GLN A 21 13.49 -1.01 2.04
C GLN A 21 13.52 -0.37 0.65
N CYS A 22 12.48 0.38 0.26
CA CYS A 22 12.41 1.01 -1.06
C CYS A 22 13.51 2.07 -1.22
N ARG A 23 14.28 2.00 -2.31
CA ARG A 23 15.39 2.93 -2.63
C ARG A 23 15.09 3.89 -3.77
N SER A 24 13.94 3.72 -4.42
CA SER A 24 13.53 4.53 -5.56
C SER A 24 12.03 4.86 -5.48
N THR A 25 11.64 5.98 -6.09
CA THR A 25 10.22 6.35 -6.23
C THR A 25 9.45 5.29 -7.02
N GLU A 26 10.11 4.61 -7.96
CA GLU A 26 9.52 3.54 -8.75
C GLU A 26 9.14 2.33 -7.88
N GLU A 27 10.02 1.91 -6.97
CA GLU A 27 9.72 0.84 -6.00
C GLU A 27 8.55 1.21 -5.09
N VAL A 28 8.51 2.45 -4.57
CA VAL A 28 7.40 2.93 -3.73
C VAL A 28 6.08 2.90 -4.51
N ILE A 29 6.09 3.36 -5.76
CA ILE A 29 4.93 3.35 -6.66
C ILE A 29 4.46 1.91 -6.91
N ALA A 30 5.38 0.97 -7.14
CA ALA A 30 5.05 -0.43 -7.36
C ALA A 30 4.41 -1.09 -6.10
N VAL A 31 4.90 -0.74 -4.91
CA VAL A 31 4.34 -1.25 -3.65
C VAL A 31 2.98 -0.62 -3.33
N LEU A 32 2.78 0.67 -3.59
CA LEU A 32 1.57 1.41 -3.18
C LEU A 32 0.42 1.36 -4.19
N ASN A 33 0.69 1.05 -5.46
CA ASN A 33 -0.37 0.84 -6.44
C ASN A 33 -0.87 -0.60 -6.40
N LYS A 34 -2.17 -0.76 -6.66
CA LYS A 34 -2.75 -2.08 -6.96
C LYS A 34 -2.62 -2.26 -8.46
N GLU A 35 -2.11 -3.41 -8.92
CA GLU A 35 -2.22 -3.77 -10.33
C GLU A 35 -3.70 -3.69 -10.72
N GLN A 36 -3.99 -2.65 -11.45
CA GLN A 36 -5.26 -2.40 -12.05
C GLN A 36 -5.27 -3.30 -13.29
N SER A 37 -5.84 -4.50 -13.14
CA SER A 37 -6.31 -5.31 -14.27
C SER A 37 -7.50 -4.63 -14.98
N SER A 38 -7.50 -3.30 -15.06
CA SER A 38 -8.56 -2.48 -15.64
C SER A 38 -8.05 -1.99 -16.98
N HIS A 39 -8.32 -2.84 -17.96
CA HIS A 39 -9.08 -2.56 -19.17
C HIS A 39 -10.03 -1.33 -19.08
N ASP A 40 -9.50 -0.16 -18.70
CA ASP A 40 -10.23 1.11 -18.75
C ASP A 40 -9.37 2.07 -19.58
N GLU A 41 -9.62 2.05 -20.88
CA GLU A 41 -8.83 2.71 -21.92
C GLU A 41 -8.88 4.25 -21.83
N ASN A 42 -9.54 4.81 -20.81
CA ASN A 42 -9.75 6.24 -20.65
C ASN A 42 -9.02 6.88 -19.47
N ILE A 43 -8.35 6.11 -18.61
CA ILE A 43 -7.58 6.69 -17.50
C ILE A 43 -6.19 7.06 -17.99
N ASP A 44 -5.87 8.37 -17.90
CA ASP A 44 -4.53 8.91 -18.12
C ASP A 44 -3.48 8.00 -17.45
N VAL A 45 -2.55 7.50 -18.26
CA VAL A 45 -1.51 6.54 -17.85
C VAL A 45 -0.72 7.09 -16.65
N TRP A 46 -0.56 8.41 -16.55
CA TRP A 46 0.06 9.05 -15.40
C TRP A 46 -0.82 8.99 -14.14
N ALA A 47 -2.12 9.30 -14.27
CA ALA A 47 -3.09 9.17 -13.20
C ALA A 47 -3.21 7.71 -12.70
N SER A 48 -3.14 6.72 -13.60
CA SER A 48 -3.08 5.29 -13.28
C SER A 48 -1.84 4.93 -12.46
N LYS A 49 -0.68 5.48 -12.86
CA LYS A 49 0.62 5.26 -12.20
C LYS A 49 0.69 5.86 -10.78
N LEU A 50 -0.19 6.79 -10.43
CA LEU A 50 -0.25 7.44 -9.12
C LEU A 50 -1.61 7.23 -8.40
N SER A 51 -2.33 6.14 -8.69
CA SER A 51 -3.60 5.86 -8.01
C SER A 51 -3.45 5.74 -6.48
N LEU A 52 -2.28 5.28 -6.02
CA LEU A 52 -1.92 4.98 -4.63
C LEU A 52 -3.01 4.19 -3.92
N SER A 53 -3.60 3.22 -4.64
CA SER A 53 -4.78 2.48 -4.20
C SER A 53 -4.60 1.78 -2.84
N ARG A 54 -3.40 1.23 -2.56
CA ARG A 54 -3.11 0.57 -1.28
C ARG A 54 -2.93 1.58 -0.14
N LEU A 55 -2.37 2.76 -0.42
CA LEU A 55 -2.28 3.85 0.57
C LEU A 55 -3.66 4.36 0.98
N LYS A 56 -4.55 4.59 0.00
CA LYS A 56 -5.95 4.96 0.27
C LYS A 56 -6.65 3.93 1.16
N LEU A 57 -6.36 2.65 0.94
CA LEU A 57 -6.90 1.55 1.74
C LEU A 57 -6.35 1.54 3.16
N ALA A 58 -5.04 1.77 3.31
CA ALA A 58 -4.38 1.85 4.62
C ALA A 58 -4.99 2.96 5.49
N ILE A 59 -5.29 4.13 4.92
CA ILE A 59 -5.98 5.22 5.62
C ILE A 59 -7.41 4.81 5.99
N LYS A 60 -8.15 4.21 5.04
CA LYS A 60 -9.55 3.79 5.26
C LYS A 60 -9.70 2.80 6.44
N TYR A 61 -8.70 1.94 6.65
CA TYR A 61 -8.70 0.91 7.69
C TYR A 61 -7.79 1.23 8.88
N ASP A 62 -7.43 2.51 9.04
CA ASP A 62 -6.60 3.00 10.14
C ASP A 62 -5.34 2.13 10.40
N GLN A 63 -4.68 1.72 9.31
CA GLN A 63 -3.44 0.92 9.33
C GLN A 63 -2.23 1.81 9.67
N LYS A 64 -2.41 2.79 10.56
CA LYS A 64 -1.37 3.71 10.97
C LYS A 64 -0.54 3.04 12.07
N LYS A 65 0.77 2.98 11.86
CA LYS A 65 1.69 2.61 12.94
C LYS A 65 1.71 3.76 13.97
N VAL A 66 1.40 3.45 15.21
CA VAL A 66 1.62 4.37 16.34
C VAL A 66 3.11 4.29 16.64
N CYS A 67 3.83 5.40 16.41
CA CYS A 67 5.25 5.51 16.72
C CYS A 67 5.49 5.48 18.23
#